data_AF-A0A7S0DZQ8-F1
#
_entry.id   AF-A0A7S0DZQ8-F1
#
_cell.length_a   1.000
_cell.length_b   1.000
_cell.length_c   1.000
_cell.angle_alpha   90.00
_cell.angle_beta   90.00
_cell.angle_gamma   90.00
#
_symmetry.space_group_name_H-M   'P 1'
#
loop_
_entity.id
_entity.type
_entity.pdbx_description
1 polymer ?
#
loop_
_entity_poly.entity_id
_entity_poly.type
_entity_poly.pdbx_seq_one_letter_code
_entity_poly.pdbx_strand_id
1 'polypeptide(L)'
;MSSVAYALSRGDNEHWEIPGESFGEPLLRLLVRLVRGMGEEEIRSLMEQVISESRRDQDGEAIKSLFVLTFQTRWCRGGKGERALFLVMTRVLYEKFPDVVLELLELVPKFGYWKDLLFLLQGCRAADMGKVSFDKLADRVWTLFAAQLQEDHEELLLAKKQQREPRLSLCSKYAPTEGHAFDRELHAVRSICGKMYGEVLGASKQPEKAARYVKGKYRKVLAELRRALQVCETKMCSNSWDSIDFSRVPSLAVKRYMKAFLNESATDPSQSRSEDAARLACREAFLEASRANKLNGKQLFPHDLVKEVWATCEDLPESKREVYQSMWGKIREGVEEMIEQRKAELQRGARDLEDALAVKAANESSEQVSQVLAIVQEALEDKALETRSSRPVNLGKTIAMCDVSGSMMGVPMYVSVALGILCSEVSPPAYRDRILTFSSEPAWHELSQCASFVDKVRHVREADFEMGTDIYKAMQLVLELVRRERLSADDIPNLLIISDMQFDEASTEAPQTLHENLKELFAEAGMSLYGKPLEVPQIIFWNVNQSCSGFHAEPDAPGITMLSGFSPSLLKFVLSGELEKELLNSKEKMSAKGMLESILKEEGLAPVREALDKMDKKLFVV
;
A
#
# COMPACT_ATOMS: atom_id res chain seq x y z
N MET A 1 16.78 14.08 35.33
CA MET A 1 16.90 14.14 33.85
C MET A 1 15.53 13.85 33.30
N SER A 2 14.81 14.93 32.93
CA SER A 2 13.35 14.97 32.79
C SER A 2 12.86 14.17 31.59
N SER A 3 12.01 13.18 31.85
CA SER A 3 11.02 12.67 30.90
C SER A 3 10.19 13.85 30.40
N VAL A 4 10.16 14.09 29.08
CA VAL A 4 9.23 15.05 28.49
C VAL A 4 7.99 14.26 28.10
N ALA A 5 6.98 14.28 28.98
CA ALA A 5 5.62 13.89 28.64
C ALA A 5 5.05 14.95 27.68
N TYR A 6 4.65 14.56 26.47
CA TYR A 6 4.02 15.47 25.53
C TYR A 6 2.56 15.70 25.96
N ALA A 7 2.24 16.93 26.35
CA ALA A 7 0.89 17.32 26.74
C ALA A 7 -0.02 17.42 25.50
N LEU A 8 -1.10 16.64 25.47
CA LEU A 8 -2.18 16.76 24.48
C LEU A 8 -2.89 18.12 24.63
N SER A 9 -3.21 18.79 23.53
CA SER A 9 -4.00 20.02 23.50
C SER A 9 -5.30 19.83 22.73
N ARG A 10 -6.40 20.44 23.18
CA ARG A 10 -7.68 20.43 22.45
C ARG A 10 -7.64 21.44 21.30
N GLY A 11 -7.86 20.98 20.07
CA GLY A 11 -8.03 21.84 18.89
C GLY A 11 -9.43 22.44 18.80
N ASP A 12 -9.63 23.38 17.87
CA ASP A 12 -10.89 24.12 17.65
C ASP A 12 -12.08 23.22 17.25
N ASN A 13 -11.81 21.95 16.91
CA ASN A 13 -12.80 20.93 16.56
C ASN A 13 -13.14 19.98 17.74
N GLU A 14 -12.79 20.34 18.99
CA GLU A 14 -12.97 19.53 20.21
C GLU A 14 -12.21 18.19 20.26
N HIS A 15 -11.33 17.92 19.28
CA HIS A 15 -10.47 16.75 19.23
C HIS A 15 -9.14 16.96 19.97
N TRP A 16 -8.59 15.87 20.51
CA TRP A 16 -7.26 15.83 21.12
C TRP A 16 -6.20 15.85 20.02
N GLU A 17 -5.43 16.93 19.97
CA GLU A 17 -4.30 17.09 19.06
C GLU A 17 -3.00 17.00 19.85
N ILE A 18 -2.02 16.25 19.33
CA ILE A 18 -0.63 16.42 19.75
C ILE A 18 -0.18 17.80 19.23
N PRO A 19 0.29 18.72 20.09
CA PRO A 19 0.70 20.06 19.68
C PRO A 19 1.74 19.96 18.55
N GLY A 20 1.54 20.72 17.48
CA GLY A 20 2.38 20.66 16.28
C GLY A 20 3.88 20.82 16.58
N GLU A 21 4.25 21.50 17.65
CA GLU A 21 5.64 21.74 18.08
C GLU A 21 6.41 20.49 18.55
N SER A 22 5.75 19.35 18.78
CA SER A 22 6.37 18.14 19.33
C SER A 22 7.20 17.31 18.34
N PHE A 23 7.10 17.59 17.03
CA PHE A 23 7.92 16.95 15.98
C PHE A 23 9.03 17.89 15.55
N GLY A 24 10.28 17.53 15.88
CA GLY A 24 11.47 18.37 15.69
C GLY A 24 11.92 18.58 14.24
N GLU A 25 11.31 17.94 13.24
CA GLU A 25 11.60 18.15 11.81
C GLU A 25 10.29 18.37 11.02
N PRO A 26 10.14 19.49 10.28
CA PRO A 26 8.93 19.78 9.50
C PRO A 26 8.55 18.71 8.48
N LEU A 27 9.54 18.04 7.89
CA LEU A 27 9.32 17.02 6.87
C LEU A 27 8.66 15.77 7.48
N LEU A 28 9.05 15.41 8.69
CA LEU A 28 8.44 14.34 9.45
C LEU A 28 6.99 14.69 9.81
N ARG A 29 6.75 15.91 10.29
CA ARG A 29 5.39 16.41 10.58
C ARG A 29 4.50 16.32 9.35
N LEU A 30 5.02 16.69 8.17
CA LEU A 30 4.30 16.56 6.91
C LEU A 30 4.00 15.09 6.58
N LEU A 31 4.99 14.19 6.64
CA LEU A 31 4.78 12.76 6.37
C LEU A 31 3.66 12.17 7.24
N VAL A 32 3.70 12.46 8.54
CA VAL A 32 2.75 11.95 9.54
C VAL A 32 1.35 12.49 9.30
N ARG A 33 1.24 13.80 9.00
CA ARG A 33 -0.05 14.46 8.79
C ARG A 33 -0.66 14.21 7.41
N LEU A 34 0.09 13.79 6.40
CA LEU A 34 -0.45 13.52 5.05
C LEU A 34 -1.44 12.33 5.04
N VAL A 35 -2.72 12.64 5.25
CA VAL A 35 -3.86 11.72 5.27
C VAL A 35 -4.93 12.12 4.25
N ARG A 36 -5.76 11.15 3.84
CA ARG A 36 -6.80 11.36 2.85
C ARG A 36 -7.82 12.40 3.34
N GLY A 37 -8.17 13.34 2.46
CA GLY A 37 -9.17 14.37 2.76
C GLY A 37 -8.60 15.64 3.40
N MET A 38 -7.29 15.68 3.65
CA MET A 38 -6.61 16.89 4.11
C MET A 38 -6.83 18.07 3.16
N GLY A 39 -7.07 19.25 3.74
CA GLY A 39 -7.29 20.49 3.00
C GLY A 39 -6.03 21.00 2.31
N GLU A 40 -6.21 21.66 1.16
CA GLU A 40 -5.08 22.20 0.37
C GLU A 40 -4.26 23.24 1.14
N GLU A 41 -4.92 24.11 1.92
CA GLU A 41 -4.25 25.13 2.74
C GLU A 41 -3.37 24.53 3.85
N GLU A 42 -3.80 23.42 4.45
CA GLU A 42 -3.02 22.71 5.47
C GLU A 42 -1.77 22.08 4.87
N ILE A 43 -1.91 21.38 3.73
CA ILE A 43 -0.78 20.80 2.99
C ILE A 43 0.21 21.89 2.60
N ARG A 44 -0.29 23.01 2.06
CA ARG A 44 0.53 24.16 1.68
C ARG A 44 1.29 24.73 2.87
N SER A 45 0.61 24.96 3.98
CA SER A 45 1.23 25.47 5.22
C SER A 45 2.36 24.56 5.71
N LEU A 46 2.13 23.24 5.78
CA LEU A 46 3.14 22.28 6.19
C LEU A 46 4.33 22.22 5.22
N MET A 47 4.09 22.24 3.91
CA MET A 47 5.16 22.27 2.92
C MET A 47 5.96 23.58 2.98
N GLU A 48 5.30 24.72 3.19
CA GLU A 48 5.97 26.00 3.34
C GLU A 48 6.84 26.06 4.61
N GLN A 49 6.45 25.38 5.69
CA GLN A 49 7.30 25.20 6.87
C GLN A 49 8.59 24.46 6.51
N VAL A 50 8.50 23.31 5.81
CA VAL A 50 9.69 22.56 5.34
C VAL A 50 10.60 23.43 4.48
N ILE A 51 10.02 24.17 3.53
CA ILE A 51 10.78 25.03 2.61
C ILE A 51 11.42 26.20 3.36
N SER A 52 10.71 26.82 4.31
CA SER A 52 11.23 27.96 5.07
C SER A 52 12.38 27.59 5.99
N GLU A 53 12.34 26.39 6.58
CA GLU A 53 13.39 25.87 7.46
C GLU A 53 14.63 25.48 6.66
N SER A 54 14.45 24.73 5.57
CA SER A 54 15.53 24.40 4.63
C SER A 54 16.25 25.66 4.11
N ARG A 55 15.52 26.76 3.85
CA ARG A 55 16.12 28.05 3.49
C ARG A 55 16.96 28.65 4.61
N ARG A 56 16.48 28.59 5.85
CA ARG A 56 17.22 29.09 7.03
C ARG A 56 18.54 28.33 7.20
N ASP A 57 18.49 27.02 6.98
CA ASP A 57 19.62 26.12 7.23
C ASP A 57 20.52 25.93 6.00
N GLN A 58 20.14 26.51 4.85
CA GLN A 58 20.80 26.35 3.54
C GLN A 58 20.96 24.88 3.12
N ASP A 59 20.03 24.03 3.55
CA ASP A 59 20.06 22.59 3.30
C ASP A 59 19.15 22.19 2.12
N GLY A 60 19.75 21.96 0.95
CA GLY A 60 19.04 21.49 -0.24
C GLY A 60 18.56 20.03 -0.16
N GLU A 61 19.08 19.22 0.77
CA GLU A 61 18.69 17.81 0.91
C GLU A 61 17.28 17.66 1.50
N ALA A 62 16.87 18.57 2.39
CA ALA A 62 15.48 18.63 2.88
C ALA A 62 14.48 18.90 1.74
N ILE A 63 14.83 19.74 0.77
CA ILE A 63 13.99 20.00 -0.42
C ILE A 63 13.91 18.76 -1.32
N LYS A 64 15.05 18.11 -1.59
CA LYS A 64 15.06 16.84 -2.34
C LYS A 64 14.19 15.79 -1.65
N SER A 65 14.30 15.68 -0.33
CA SER A 65 13.51 14.76 0.47
C SER A 65 12.01 15.07 0.40
N LEU A 66 11.63 16.35 0.30
CA LEU A 66 10.24 16.75 0.04
C LEU A 66 9.72 16.29 -1.33
N PHE A 67 10.55 16.35 -2.37
CA PHE A 67 10.21 15.78 -3.69
C PHE A 67 10.06 14.26 -3.62
N VAL A 68 10.99 13.56 -2.96
CA VAL A 68 10.92 12.10 -2.77
C VAL A 68 9.65 11.72 -2.01
N LEU A 69 9.32 12.44 -0.93
CA LEU A 69 8.08 12.24 -0.16
C LEU A 69 6.82 12.48 -1.01
N THR A 70 6.85 13.46 -1.91
CA THR A 70 5.74 13.72 -2.84
C THR A 70 5.50 12.52 -3.77
N PHE A 71 6.56 11.94 -4.32
CA PHE A 71 6.45 10.73 -5.14
C PHE A 71 6.09 9.48 -4.32
N GLN A 72 6.58 9.35 -3.08
CA GLN A 72 6.19 8.30 -2.15
C GLN A 72 4.69 8.36 -1.84
N THR A 73 4.17 9.58 -1.63
CA THR A 73 2.75 9.82 -1.40
C THR A 73 1.92 9.34 -2.59
N ARG A 74 2.43 9.50 -3.82
CA ARG A 74 1.74 9.01 -5.01
C ARG A 74 1.89 7.52 -5.24
N TRP A 75 3.04 6.94 -4.93
CA TRP A 75 3.44 5.63 -5.46
C TRP A 75 2.41 4.54 -5.16
N CYS A 76 1.62 4.09 -6.15
CA CYS A 76 0.52 3.16 -5.89
C CYS A 76 0.96 1.70 -5.71
N ARG A 77 2.21 1.38 -6.06
CA ARG A 77 2.74 0.02 -5.99
C ARG A 77 3.43 -0.22 -4.64
N GLY A 78 4.29 0.69 -4.18
CA GLY A 78 4.98 0.60 -2.88
C GLY A 78 4.60 1.67 -1.85
N GLY A 79 4.28 2.90 -2.25
CA GLY A 79 3.95 4.00 -1.31
C GLY A 79 2.45 4.18 -1.01
N LYS A 80 2.06 5.41 -0.63
CA LYS A 80 0.70 5.75 -0.14
C LYS A 80 -0.41 5.63 -1.17
N GLY A 81 -0.09 5.79 -2.45
CA GLY A 81 -1.12 5.75 -3.50
C GLY A 81 -2.11 6.92 -3.47
N GLU A 82 -1.85 7.96 -2.67
CA GLU A 82 -2.74 9.09 -2.44
C GLU A 82 -2.61 10.14 -3.55
N ARG A 83 -3.40 9.94 -4.62
CA ARG A 83 -3.40 10.82 -5.80
C ARG A 83 -3.76 12.26 -5.45
N ALA A 84 -4.80 12.49 -4.65
CA ALA A 84 -5.28 13.85 -4.37
C ALA A 84 -4.20 14.70 -3.67
N LEU A 85 -3.57 14.12 -2.65
CA LEU A 85 -2.46 14.75 -1.92
C LEU A 85 -1.28 15.02 -2.86
N PHE A 86 -0.87 14.03 -3.65
CA PHE A 86 0.20 14.19 -4.63
C PHE A 86 -0.04 15.37 -5.59
N LEU A 87 -1.27 15.53 -6.11
CA LEU A 87 -1.59 16.60 -7.04
C LEU A 87 -1.46 17.98 -6.36
N VAL A 88 -1.93 18.13 -5.13
CA VAL A 88 -1.78 19.37 -4.35
C VAL A 88 -0.31 19.66 -4.10
N MET A 89 0.43 18.69 -3.57
CA MET A 89 1.85 18.84 -3.27
C MET A 89 2.66 19.23 -4.51
N THR A 90 2.39 18.60 -5.65
CA THR A 90 3.06 18.90 -6.92
C THR A 90 2.78 20.33 -7.39
N ARG A 91 1.57 20.86 -7.19
CA ARG A 91 1.25 22.26 -7.51
C ARG A 91 2.06 23.21 -6.64
N VAL A 92 2.08 23.00 -5.32
CA VAL A 92 2.86 23.80 -4.38
C VAL A 92 4.35 23.77 -4.74
N LEU A 93 4.88 22.60 -5.09
CA LEU A 93 6.26 22.47 -5.55
C LEU A 93 6.52 23.21 -6.86
N TYR A 94 5.59 23.17 -7.82
CA TYR A 94 5.78 23.88 -9.10
C TYR A 94 5.80 25.40 -8.91
N GLU A 95 5.01 25.93 -7.98
CA GLU A 95 5.01 27.36 -7.65
C GLU A 95 6.36 27.85 -7.10
N LYS A 96 7.12 26.97 -6.44
CA LYS A 96 8.40 27.31 -5.78
C LYS A 96 9.64 26.84 -6.56
N PHE A 97 9.53 25.71 -7.24
CA PHE A 97 10.61 24.97 -7.92
C PHE A 97 10.14 24.45 -9.30
N PRO A 98 9.76 25.36 -10.23
CA PRO A 98 9.14 24.97 -11.49
C PRO A 98 10.03 24.06 -12.34
N ASP A 99 11.32 24.37 -12.46
CA ASP A 99 12.24 23.62 -13.32
C ASP A 99 12.45 22.18 -12.82
N VAL A 100 12.54 21.97 -11.51
CA VAL A 100 12.64 20.63 -10.90
C VAL A 100 11.38 19.81 -11.18
N VAL A 101 10.19 20.40 -11.03
CA VAL A 101 8.93 19.70 -11.32
C VAL A 101 8.85 19.30 -12.79
N LEU A 102 9.23 20.19 -13.72
CA LEU A 102 9.18 19.93 -15.16
C LEU A 102 10.05 18.74 -15.59
N GLU A 103 11.21 18.57 -14.97
CA GLU A 103 12.07 17.41 -15.16
C GLU A 103 11.43 16.14 -14.60
N LEU A 104 10.92 16.18 -13.35
CA LEU A 104 10.35 15.01 -12.69
C LEU A 104 8.99 14.54 -13.27
N LEU A 105 8.32 15.34 -14.09
CA LEU A 105 7.02 14.98 -14.69
C LEU A 105 7.06 13.65 -15.48
N GLU A 106 8.20 13.31 -16.07
CA GLU A 106 8.36 12.06 -16.83
C GLU A 106 8.25 10.80 -15.95
N LEU A 107 8.52 10.93 -14.65
CA LEU A 107 8.43 9.84 -13.69
C LEU A 107 7.00 9.61 -13.20
N VAL A 108 6.09 10.58 -13.38
CA VAL A 108 4.71 10.50 -12.85
C VAL A 108 3.96 9.26 -13.34
N PRO A 109 4.00 8.87 -14.63
CA PRO A 109 3.37 7.62 -15.09
C PRO A 109 3.96 6.35 -14.47
N LYS A 110 5.22 6.37 -14.01
CA LYS A 110 5.89 5.25 -13.34
C LYS A 110 5.35 5.07 -11.91
N PHE A 111 5.20 6.15 -11.15
CA PHE A 111 4.70 6.10 -9.77
C PHE A 111 3.17 6.09 -9.68
N GLY A 112 2.50 6.62 -10.70
CA GLY A 112 1.06 6.67 -10.83
C GLY A 112 0.58 6.16 -12.19
N TYR A 113 -0.10 7.02 -12.94
CA TYR A 113 -0.51 6.76 -14.32
C TYR A 113 -0.71 8.07 -15.09
N TRP A 114 -0.82 7.96 -16.41
CA TRP A 114 -0.88 9.10 -17.34
C TRP A 114 -1.98 10.13 -17.07
N LYS A 115 -3.14 9.79 -16.47
CA LYS A 115 -4.13 10.85 -16.17
C LYS A 115 -3.75 11.72 -14.99
N ASP A 116 -2.78 11.33 -14.15
CA ASP A 116 -2.35 12.19 -13.06
C ASP A 116 -1.79 13.51 -13.59
N LEU A 117 -1.11 13.49 -14.74
CA LEU A 117 -0.68 14.68 -15.47
C LEU A 117 -1.88 15.55 -15.91
N LEU A 118 -2.97 14.92 -16.37
CA LEU A 118 -4.19 15.64 -16.78
C LEU A 118 -4.92 16.25 -15.58
N PHE A 119 -5.04 15.50 -14.48
CA PHE A 119 -5.64 15.97 -13.24
C PHE A 119 -4.81 17.09 -12.59
N LEU A 120 -3.48 17.05 -12.73
CA LEU A 120 -2.61 18.13 -12.30
C LEU A 120 -2.96 19.42 -13.04
N LEU A 121 -3.06 19.38 -14.37
CA LEU A 121 -3.42 20.55 -15.18
C LEU A 121 -4.84 21.07 -14.90
N GLN A 122 -5.83 20.17 -14.71
CA GLN A 122 -7.18 20.58 -14.28
C GLN A 122 -7.13 21.30 -12.93
N GLY A 123 -6.37 20.75 -11.97
CA GLY A 123 -6.16 21.34 -10.67
C GLY A 123 -5.51 22.73 -10.74
N CYS A 124 -4.47 22.89 -11.57
CA CYS A 124 -3.82 24.17 -11.80
C CYS A 124 -4.76 25.23 -12.38
N ARG A 125 -5.64 24.83 -13.32
CA ARG A 125 -6.63 25.73 -13.91
C ARG A 125 -7.75 26.10 -12.93
N ALA A 126 -8.18 25.18 -12.08
CA ALA A 126 -9.19 25.44 -11.07
C ALA A 126 -8.66 26.33 -9.95
N ALA A 127 -7.39 26.17 -9.58
CA ALA A 127 -6.70 26.94 -8.56
C ALA A 127 -6.10 28.27 -9.08
N ASP A 128 -6.59 28.79 -10.21
CA ASP A 128 -6.03 29.98 -10.88
C ASP A 128 -6.08 31.23 -9.96
N MET A 129 -5.01 31.40 -9.17
CA MET A 129 -4.80 32.49 -8.22
C MET A 129 -4.00 33.65 -8.84
N GLY A 130 -3.81 33.69 -10.16
CA GLY A 130 -3.18 34.81 -10.87
C GLY A 130 -1.71 35.11 -10.52
N LYS A 131 -1.02 34.23 -9.78
CA LYS A 131 0.37 34.44 -9.32
C LYS A 131 1.44 33.67 -10.11
N VAL A 132 1.11 32.51 -10.70
CA VAL A 132 2.06 31.63 -11.42
C VAL A 132 1.44 31.14 -12.72
N SER A 133 2.14 31.29 -13.85
CA SER A 133 1.70 30.67 -15.12
C SER A 133 2.06 29.19 -15.15
N PHE A 134 1.06 28.37 -15.44
CA PHE A 134 1.21 26.93 -15.65
C PHE A 134 1.41 26.56 -17.13
N ASP A 135 1.69 27.52 -18.00
CA ASP A 135 1.84 27.27 -19.45
C ASP A 135 3.03 26.35 -19.74
N LYS A 136 4.17 26.53 -19.06
CA LYS A 136 5.33 25.64 -19.18
C LYS A 136 5.02 24.23 -18.71
N LEU A 137 4.28 24.10 -17.60
CA LEU A 137 3.82 22.82 -17.08
C LEU A 137 2.92 22.11 -18.11
N ALA A 138 1.94 22.81 -18.64
CA ALA A 138 1.04 22.30 -19.67
C ALA A 138 1.82 21.88 -20.92
N ASP A 139 2.73 22.72 -21.40
CA ASP A 139 3.57 22.44 -22.57
C ASP A 139 4.42 21.17 -22.40
N ARG A 140 5.03 20.99 -21.22
CA ARG A 140 5.79 19.78 -20.87
C ARG A 140 4.90 18.56 -20.85
N VAL A 141 3.72 18.62 -20.21
CA VAL A 141 2.75 17.51 -20.20
C VAL A 141 2.34 17.11 -21.61
N TRP A 142 2.03 18.07 -22.49
CA TRP A 142 1.65 17.78 -23.88
C TRP A 142 2.81 17.21 -24.69
N THR A 143 4.03 17.64 -24.42
CA THR A 143 5.24 17.08 -25.02
C THR A 143 5.43 15.62 -24.60
N LEU A 144 5.24 15.28 -23.33
CA LEU A 144 5.33 13.90 -22.83
C LEU A 144 4.27 12.99 -23.48
N PHE A 145 3.02 13.44 -23.56
CA PHE A 145 1.97 12.68 -24.27
C PHE A 145 2.30 12.48 -25.74
N ALA A 146 2.76 13.53 -26.43
CA ALA A 146 3.09 13.45 -27.85
C ALA A 146 4.25 12.49 -28.12
N ALA A 147 5.35 12.62 -27.39
CA ALA A 147 6.53 11.77 -27.52
C ALA A 147 6.17 10.30 -27.29
N GLN A 148 5.51 9.98 -26.18
CA GLN A 148 5.16 8.58 -25.88
C GLN A 148 4.18 7.99 -26.90
N LEU A 149 3.22 8.76 -27.41
CA LEU A 149 2.29 8.28 -28.45
C LEU A 149 2.99 8.04 -29.78
N GLN A 150 4.02 8.82 -30.11
CA GLN A 150 4.85 8.59 -31.30
C GLN A 150 5.67 7.31 -31.13
N GLU A 151 6.36 7.14 -30.01
CA GLU A 151 7.12 5.92 -29.68
C GLU A 151 6.23 4.67 -29.72
N ASP A 152 5.06 4.72 -29.06
CA ASP A 152 4.11 3.61 -29.07
C ASP A 152 3.64 3.27 -30.49
N HIS A 153 3.42 4.29 -31.33
CA HIS A 153 2.97 4.06 -32.70
C HIS A 153 4.07 3.45 -33.57
N GLU A 154 5.31 3.92 -33.43
CA GLU A 154 6.48 3.36 -34.11
C GLU A 154 6.74 1.92 -33.70
N GLU A 155 6.67 1.62 -32.40
CA GLU A 155 6.78 0.27 -31.84
C GLU A 155 5.67 -0.65 -32.38
N LEU A 156 4.43 -0.16 -32.49
CA LEU A 156 3.34 -0.91 -33.09
C LEU A 156 3.63 -1.26 -34.56
N LEU A 157 4.15 -0.30 -35.33
CA LEU A 157 4.51 -0.53 -36.73
C LEU A 157 5.68 -1.51 -36.88
N LEU A 158 6.68 -1.41 -36.00
CA LEU A 158 7.82 -2.33 -35.95
C LEU A 158 7.39 -3.75 -35.60
N ALA A 159 6.56 -3.89 -34.56
CA ALA A 159 6.04 -5.18 -34.11
C ALA A 159 5.21 -5.87 -35.21
N LYS A 160 4.38 -5.11 -35.94
CA LYS A 160 3.65 -5.62 -37.11
C LYS A 160 4.58 -6.15 -38.21
N LYS A 161 5.66 -5.42 -38.52
CA LYS A 161 6.67 -5.87 -39.50
C LYS A 161 7.39 -7.14 -39.05
N GLN A 162 7.68 -7.24 -37.76
CA GLN A 162 8.38 -8.37 -37.14
C GLN A 162 7.44 -9.52 -36.74
N GLN A 163 6.12 -9.40 -36.99
CA GLN A 163 5.10 -10.37 -36.59
C GLN A 163 5.16 -10.77 -35.11
N ARG A 164 5.46 -9.79 -34.24
CA ARG A 164 5.50 -9.98 -32.78
C ARG A 164 4.45 -9.15 -32.08
N GLU A 165 4.19 -9.47 -30.81
CA GLU A 165 3.38 -8.60 -29.96
C GLU A 165 4.10 -7.28 -29.67
N PRO A 166 3.39 -6.13 -29.76
CA PRO A 166 3.98 -4.82 -29.50
C PRO A 166 4.11 -4.57 -27.99
N ARG A 167 5.22 -3.95 -27.58
CA ARG A 167 5.45 -3.55 -26.18
C ARG A 167 5.04 -2.08 -26.00
N LEU A 168 3.73 -1.86 -25.84
CA LEU A 168 3.15 -0.52 -25.79
C LEU A 168 3.04 0.00 -24.35
N SER A 169 3.24 1.31 -24.19
CA SER A 169 2.88 2.01 -22.96
C SER A 169 1.35 2.12 -22.82
N LEU A 170 0.89 2.46 -21.60
CA LEU A 170 -0.53 2.76 -21.36
C LEU A 170 -0.93 4.20 -21.72
N CYS A 171 -0.05 4.98 -22.38
CA CYS A 171 -0.30 6.38 -22.70
C CYS A 171 -1.58 6.56 -23.53
N SER A 172 -1.73 5.80 -24.62
CA SER A 172 -2.90 5.88 -25.50
C SER A 172 -4.23 5.55 -24.83
N LYS A 173 -4.22 4.69 -23.79
CA LYS A 173 -5.42 4.40 -22.97
C LYS A 173 -5.93 5.65 -22.26
N TYR A 174 -5.01 6.49 -21.78
CA TYR A 174 -5.32 7.65 -20.96
C TYR A 174 -5.27 8.98 -21.73
N ALA A 175 -4.72 8.99 -22.94
CA ALA A 175 -4.64 10.15 -23.81
C ALA A 175 -6.02 10.79 -24.05
N PRO A 176 -6.13 12.14 -24.02
CA PRO A 176 -7.38 12.85 -24.24
C PRO A 176 -8.05 12.50 -25.58
N THR A 177 -9.37 12.29 -25.55
CA THR A 177 -10.17 12.03 -26.76
C THR A 177 -10.84 13.33 -27.20
N GLU A 178 -10.84 13.61 -28.51
CA GLU A 178 -11.39 14.84 -29.06
C GLU A 178 -12.86 15.04 -28.67
N GLY A 179 -13.18 16.23 -28.18
CA GLY A 179 -14.53 16.59 -27.77
C GLY A 179 -14.99 15.96 -26.46
N HIS A 180 -14.14 15.25 -25.71
CA HIS A 180 -14.42 14.77 -24.35
C HIS A 180 -13.95 15.77 -23.28
N ALA A 181 -14.23 15.48 -22.00
CA ALA A 181 -14.00 16.37 -20.86
C ALA A 181 -12.62 17.07 -20.87
N PHE A 182 -11.52 16.32 -20.88
CA PHE A 182 -10.17 16.91 -20.88
C PHE A 182 -9.84 17.76 -22.12
N ASP A 183 -10.42 17.45 -23.28
CA ASP A 183 -10.21 18.24 -24.49
C ASP A 183 -11.06 19.51 -24.49
N ARG A 184 -12.30 19.43 -24.01
CA ARG A 184 -13.18 20.60 -23.85
C ARG A 184 -12.60 21.59 -22.86
N GLU A 185 -12.08 21.08 -21.75
CA GLU A 185 -11.51 21.88 -20.69
C GLU A 185 -10.12 22.36 -21.10
N LEU A 186 -9.13 21.48 -21.26
CA LEU A 186 -7.72 21.85 -21.42
C LEU A 186 -7.26 22.09 -22.86
N HIS A 187 -8.16 21.97 -23.85
CA HIS A 187 -7.80 22.00 -25.28
C HIS A 187 -6.71 20.99 -25.66
N ALA A 188 -6.66 19.86 -24.94
CA ALA A 188 -5.53 18.95 -24.95
C ALA A 188 -5.21 18.35 -26.33
N VAL A 189 -6.22 18.01 -27.14
CA VAL A 189 -5.98 17.41 -28.47
C VAL A 189 -5.32 18.40 -29.41
N ARG A 190 -5.68 19.69 -29.33
CA ARG A 190 -5.02 20.74 -30.12
C ARG A 190 -3.53 20.80 -29.77
N SER A 191 -3.20 20.82 -28.47
CA SER A 191 -1.82 20.93 -27.99
C SER A 191 -0.99 19.71 -28.34
N ILE A 192 -1.51 18.50 -28.11
CA ILE A 192 -0.82 17.25 -28.46
C ILE A 192 -0.60 17.14 -29.97
N CYS A 193 -1.60 17.48 -30.80
CA CYS A 193 -1.43 17.49 -32.26
C CYS A 193 -0.37 18.52 -32.70
N GLY A 194 -0.31 19.67 -32.02
CA GLY A 194 0.72 20.68 -32.24
C GLY A 194 2.14 20.14 -32.01
N LYS A 195 2.32 19.32 -30.98
CA LYS A 195 3.60 18.67 -30.66
C LYS A 195 3.94 17.52 -31.61
N MET A 196 2.99 16.66 -31.93
CA MET A 196 3.22 15.50 -32.81
C MET A 196 3.41 15.87 -34.29
N TYR A 197 2.73 16.93 -34.75
CA TYR A 197 2.62 17.27 -36.18
C TYR A 197 2.91 18.75 -36.46
N GLY A 198 3.76 19.38 -35.64
CA GLY A 198 4.08 20.81 -35.72
C GLY A 198 4.59 21.24 -37.10
N GLU A 199 5.42 20.41 -37.73
CA GLU A 199 5.93 20.66 -39.10
C GLU A 199 4.82 20.72 -40.14
N VAL A 200 3.85 19.78 -40.06
CA VAL A 200 2.70 19.71 -40.98
C VAL A 200 1.80 20.94 -40.81
N LEU A 201 1.65 21.41 -39.57
CA LEU A 201 0.88 22.62 -39.26
C LEU A 201 1.61 23.88 -39.75
N GLY A 202 2.92 23.99 -39.53
CA GLY A 202 3.73 25.15 -39.91
C GLY A 202 3.94 25.30 -41.42
N ALA A 203 4.00 24.19 -42.16
CA ALA A 203 4.17 24.20 -43.63
C ALA A 203 2.87 24.47 -44.41
N SER A 204 1.70 24.44 -43.76
CA SER A 204 0.41 24.54 -44.44
C SER A 204 0.02 25.99 -44.74
N LYS A 205 -0.31 26.26 -46.02
CA LYS A 205 -0.94 27.52 -46.46
C LYS A 205 -2.40 27.66 -46.00
N GLN A 206 -3.01 26.59 -45.48
CA GLN A 206 -4.40 26.55 -44.99
C GLN A 206 -4.43 25.95 -43.57
N PRO A 207 -4.27 26.77 -42.51
CA PRO A 207 -4.06 26.30 -41.14
C PRO A 207 -5.25 25.52 -40.59
N GLU A 208 -6.48 25.94 -40.88
CA GLU A 208 -7.68 25.25 -40.40
C GLU A 208 -7.85 23.85 -41.00
N LYS A 209 -7.59 23.69 -42.31
CA LYS A 209 -7.64 22.38 -42.96
C LYS A 209 -6.54 21.45 -42.44
N ALA A 210 -5.33 21.98 -42.23
CA ALA A 210 -4.24 21.21 -41.63
C ALA A 210 -4.58 20.80 -40.19
N ALA A 211 -5.14 21.68 -39.37
CA ALA A 211 -5.60 21.36 -38.02
C ALA A 211 -6.63 20.22 -38.03
N ARG A 212 -7.62 20.26 -38.94
CA ARG A 212 -8.60 19.18 -39.08
C ARG A 212 -7.96 17.86 -39.52
N TYR A 213 -6.99 17.92 -40.41
CA TYR A 213 -6.25 16.75 -40.89
C TYR A 213 -5.41 16.09 -39.78
N VAL A 214 -4.63 16.85 -39.01
CA VAL A 214 -3.81 16.30 -37.93
C VAL A 214 -4.65 15.73 -36.78
N LYS A 215 -5.78 16.36 -36.45
CA LYS A 215 -6.76 15.78 -35.52
C LYS A 215 -7.28 14.43 -36.02
N GLY A 216 -7.56 14.33 -37.33
CA GLY A 216 -7.90 13.07 -37.98
C GLY A 216 -6.81 12.00 -37.85
N LYS A 217 -5.53 12.36 -38.04
CA LYS A 217 -4.39 11.45 -37.82
C LYS A 217 -4.29 11.01 -36.36
N TYR A 218 -4.38 11.94 -35.42
CA TYR A 218 -4.36 11.66 -33.99
C TYR A 218 -5.44 10.64 -33.58
N ARG A 219 -6.69 10.84 -34.03
CA ARG A 219 -7.78 9.88 -33.79
C ARG A 219 -7.47 8.48 -34.33
N LYS A 220 -6.86 8.38 -35.50
CA LYS A 220 -6.45 7.09 -36.10
C LYS A 220 -5.35 6.41 -35.27
N VAL A 221 -4.30 7.15 -34.89
CA VAL A 221 -3.21 6.63 -34.04
C VAL A 221 -3.76 6.11 -32.71
N LEU A 222 -4.61 6.89 -32.04
CA LEU A 222 -5.24 6.43 -30.80
C LEU A 222 -6.09 5.17 -30.98
N ALA A 223 -6.88 5.08 -32.06
CA ALA A 223 -7.71 3.91 -32.32
C ALA A 223 -6.87 2.65 -32.59
N GLU A 224 -5.76 2.78 -33.31
CA GLU A 224 -4.84 1.67 -33.57
C GLU A 224 -4.13 1.20 -32.29
N LEU A 225 -3.60 2.15 -31.51
CA LEU A 225 -2.91 1.84 -30.24
C LEU A 225 -3.86 1.22 -29.22
N ARG A 226 -5.07 1.77 -29.04
CA ARG A 226 -6.07 1.21 -28.11
C ARG A 226 -6.53 -0.19 -28.52
N ARG A 227 -6.65 -0.46 -29.82
CA ARG A 227 -6.94 -1.80 -30.34
C ARG A 227 -5.80 -2.76 -30.03
N ALA A 228 -4.55 -2.34 -30.23
CA ALA A 228 -3.38 -3.15 -29.92
C ALA A 228 -3.22 -3.42 -28.41
N LEU A 229 -3.60 -2.46 -27.55
CA LEU A 229 -3.62 -2.63 -26.10
C LEU A 229 -4.71 -3.59 -25.60
N GLN A 230 -5.66 -4.00 -26.44
CA GLN A 230 -6.74 -4.94 -26.10
C GLN A 230 -7.55 -4.52 -24.86
N VAL A 231 -7.75 -3.20 -24.68
CA VAL A 231 -8.50 -2.62 -23.56
C VAL A 231 -9.93 -3.14 -23.57
N CYS A 232 -10.42 -3.68 -22.44
CA CYS A 232 -11.73 -4.35 -22.40
C CYS A 232 -12.88 -3.44 -22.83
N GLU A 233 -12.86 -2.15 -22.47
CA GLU A 233 -13.86 -1.17 -22.88
C GLU A 233 -13.98 -1.05 -24.41
N THR A 234 -12.88 -1.23 -25.15
CA THR A 234 -12.91 -1.20 -26.62
C THR A 234 -13.71 -2.38 -27.18
N LYS A 235 -13.50 -3.58 -26.62
CA LYS A 235 -14.24 -4.80 -26.99
C LYS A 235 -15.70 -4.72 -26.60
N MET A 236 -15.99 -4.17 -25.41
CA MET A 236 -17.35 -3.92 -24.93
C MET A 236 -18.10 -2.97 -25.87
N CYS A 237 -17.46 -1.89 -26.34
CA CYS A 237 -18.05 -0.94 -27.27
C CYS A 237 -18.23 -1.50 -28.68
N SER A 238 -17.37 -2.43 -29.13
CA SER A 238 -17.51 -3.10 -30.43
C SER A 238 -18.43 -4.31 -30.41
N ASN A 239 -19.13 -4.57 -29.29
CA ASN A 239 -19.93 -5.78 -29.04
C ASN A 239 -19.16 -7.11 -29.19
N SER A 240 -17.83 -7.09 -29.08
CA SER A 240 -16.98 -8.29 -29.17
C SER A 240 -16.72 -8.88 -27.79
N TRP A 241 -17.80 -9.16 -27.05
CA TRP A 241 -17.79 -9.58 -25.64
C TRP A 241 -17.10 -10.92 -25.41
N ASP A 242 -17.25 -11.85 -26.36
CA ASP A 242 -16.65 -13.19 -26.42
C ASP A 242 -15.11 -13.16 -26.49
N SER A 243 -14.54 -12.07 -26.98
CA SER A 243 -13.09 -11.93 -27.16
C SER A 243 -12.36 -11.35 -25.94
N ILE A 244 -13.06 -11.04 -24.85
CA ILE A 244 -12.46 -10.38 -23.67
C ILE A 244 -11.56 -11.37 -22.91
N ASP A 245 -10.29 -11.01 -22.75
CA ASP A 245 -9.32 -11.77 -21.96
C ASP A 245 -9.28 -11.23 -20.52
N PHE A 246 -9.93 -11.94 -19.60
CA PHE A 246 -10.05 -11.54 -18.19
C PHE A 246 -8.73 -11.57 -17.41
N SER A 247 -7.71 -12.28 -17.88
CA SER A 247 -6.37 -12.26 -17.26
C SER A 247 -5.69 -10.90 -17.41
N ARG A 248 -6.08 -10.12 -18.43
CA ARG A 248 -5.53 -8.79 -18.71
C ARG A 248 -6.42 -7.66 -18.17
N VAL A 249 -7.62 -7.96 -17.67
CA VAL A 249 -8.55 -6.96 -17.15
C VAL A 249 -8.08 -6.50 -15.76
N PRO A 250 -7.84 -5.19 -15.55
CA PRO A 250 -7.46 -4.68 -14.23
C PRO A 250 -8.57 -4.90 -13.20
N SER A 251 -8.19 -5.14 -11.94
CA SER A 251 -9.10 -5.41 -10.82
C SER A 251 -10.19 -4.34 -10.62
N LEU A 252 -9.84 -3.06 -10.76
CA LEU A 252 -10.80 -1.94 -10.69
C LEU A 252 -11.81 -1.95 -11.84
N ALA A 253 -11.41 -2.43 -13.02
CA ALA A 253 -12.32 -2.59 -14.16
C ALA A 253 -13.27 -3.76 -13.92
N VAL A 254 -12.80 -4.87 -13.32
CA VAL A 254 -13.65 -5.97 -12.85
C VAL A 254 -14.71 -5.42 -11.91
N LYS A 255 -14.33 -4.70 -10.85
CA LYS A 255 -15.29 -4.09 -9.90
C LYS A 255 -16.32 -3.19 -10.58
N ARG A 256 -15.88 -2.34 -11.50
CA ARG A 256 -16.77 -1.39 -12.21
C ARG A 256 -17.73 -2.07 -13.17
N TYR A 257 -17.27 -3.06 -13.92
CA TYR A 257 -18.01 -3.69 -15.02
C TYR A 257 -18.54 -5.08 -14.67
N MET A 258 -18.43 -5.52 -13.40
CA MET A 258 -18.84 -6.84 -12.93
C MET A 258 -20.24 -7.21 -13.38
N LYS A 259 -21.23 -6.34 -13.17
CA LYS A 259 -22.62 -6.57 -13.63
C LYS A 259 -22.71 -6.78 -15.14
N ALA A 260 -21.91 -6.06 -15.92
CA ALA A 260 -21.88 -6.18 -17.37
C ALA A 260 -21.20 -7.48 -17.84
N PHE A 261 -20.16 -7.94 -17.13
CA PHE A 261 -19.49 -9.22 -17.40
C PHE A 261 -20.35 -10.41 -16.99
N LEU A 262 -21.10 -10.30 -15.89
CA LEU A 262 -22.06 -11.29 -15.45
C LEU A 262 -23.37 -11.29 -16.26
N ASN A 263 -23.51 -10.37 -17.21
CA ASN A 263 -24.72 -10.16 -18.01
C ASN A 263 -25.98 -9.93 -17.15
N GLU A 264 -25.83 -9.28 -15.98
CA GLU A 264 -26.94 -8.96 -15.09
C GLU A 264 -27.72 -7.74 -15.57
N SER A 265 -29.05 -7.77 -15.45
CA SER A 265 -29.89 -6.60 -15.66
C SER A 265 -29.58 -5.51 -14.63
N ALA A 266 -29.79 -4.26 -15.03
CA ALA A 266 -29.57 -3.11 -14.14
C ALA A 266 -30.63 -3.01 -13.04
N THR A 267 -31.83 -3.53 -13.29
CA THR A 267 -32.99 -3.45 -12.38
C THR A 267 -33.19 -4.71 -11.55
N ASP A 268 -32.91 -5.89 -12.11
CA ASP A 268 -33.07 -7.18 -11.45
C ASP A 268 -31.84 -8.07 -11.71
N PRO A 269 -30.93 -8.24 -10.72
CA PRO A 269 -29.73 -9.06 -10.88
C PRO A 269 -30.00 -10.53 -11.20
N SER A 270 -31.21 -11.05 -10.95
CA SER A 270 -31.58 -12.43 -11.29
C SER A 270 -31.86 -12.62 -12.79
N GLN A 271 -32.08 -11.53 -13.52
CA GLN A 271 -32.40 -11.55 -14.94
C GLN A 271 -31.18 -11.24 -15.81
N SER A 272 -31.08 -11.94 -16.93
CA SER A 272 -30.08 -11.65 -17.95
C SER A 272 -30.42 -10.33 -18.65
N ARG A 273 -29.40 -9.49 -18.86
CA ARG A 273 -29.53 -8.23 -19.59
C ARG A 273 -29.76 -8.43 -21.09
N SER A 274 -29.24 -9.52 -21.64
CA SER A 274 -29.30 -9.83 -23.07
C SER A 274 -29.17 -11.33 -23.30
N GLU A 275 -29.85 -11.86 -24.30
CA GLU A 275 -29.73 -13.25 -24.76
C GLU A 275 -28.70 -13.42 -25.90
N ASP A 276 -27.93 -12.38 -26.19
CA ASP A 276 -26.87 -12.42 -27.20
C ASP A 276 -25.82 -13.50 -26.86
N ALA A 277 -25.52 -14.36 -27.82
CA ALA A 277 -24.54 -15.44 -27.67
C ALA A 277 -23.16 -14.92 -27.23
N ALA A 278 -22.72 -13.75 -27.71
CA ALA A 278 -21.43 -13.16 -27.30
C ALA A 278 -21.44 -12.72 -25.83
N ARG A 279 -22.59 -12.26 -25.32
CA ARG A 279 -22.76 -11.88 -23.90
C ARG A 279 -22.78 -13.09 -22.98
N LEU A 280 -23.45 -14.16 -23.40
CA LEU A 280 -23.48 -15.42 -22.68
C LEU A 280 -22.08 -16.05 -22.64
N ALA A 281 -21.37 -16.09 -23.78
CA ALA A 281 -19.99 -16.56 -23.84
C ALA A 281 -19.05 -15.73 -22.94
N CYS A 282 -19.22 -14.42 -22.91
CA CYS A 282 -18.46 -13.53 -22.02
C CYS A 282 -18.71 -13.84 -20.53
N ARG A 283 -19.97 -14.10 -20.15
CA ARG A 283 -20.34 -14.48 -18.78
C ARG A 283 -19.66 -15.78 -18.37
N GLU A 284 -19.76 -16.81 -19.22
CA GLU A 284 -19.12 -18.10 -18.94
C GLU A 284 -17.60 -17.97 -18.84
N ALA A 285 -16.96 -17.28 -19.80
CA ALA A 285 -15.51 -17.03 -19.76
C ALA A 285 -15.08 -16.25 -18.51
N PHE A 286 -15.91 -15.33 -18.01
CA PHE A 286 -15.64 -14.58 -16.79
C PHE A 286 -15.73 -15.46 -15.54
N LEU A 287 -16.75 -16.32 -15.46
CA LEU A 287 -16.91 -17.28 -14.36
C LEU A 287 -15.81 -18.34 -14.38
N GLU A 288 -15.46 -18.88 -15.56
CA GLU A 288 -14.31 -19.78 -15.72
C GLU A 288 -13.00 -19.13 -15.27
N ALA A 289 -12.75 -17.87 -15.67
CA ALA A 289 -11.58 -17.14 -15.21
C ALA A 289 -11.59 -16.90 -13.70
N SER A 290 -12.77 -16.72 -13.10
CA SER A 290 -12.94 -16.57 -11.65
C SER A 290 -12.62 -17.89 -10.92
N ARG A 291 -13.24 -19.00 -11.34
CA ARG A 291 -13.00 -20.34 -10.79
C ARG A 291 -11.54 -20.78 -10.97
N ALA A 292 -10.91 -20.42 -12.09
CA ALA A 292 -9.51 -20.72 -12.36
C ALA A 292 -8.52 -19.77 -11.64
N ASN A 293 -9.02 -18.86 -10.80
CA ASN A 293 -8.25 -17.83 -10.12
C ASN A 293 -7.33 -17.02 -11.06
N LYS A 294 -7.85 -16.58 -12.22
CA LYS A 294 -7.11 -15.83 -13.25
C LYS A 294 -7.40 -14.33 -13.24
N LEU A 295 -8.31 -13.85 -12.40
CA LEU A 295 -8.59 -12.43 -12.28
C LEU A 295 -7.40 -11.69 -11.66
N ASN A 296 -7.25 -10.40 -11.96
CA ASN A 296 -6.27 -9.57 -11.27
C ASN A 296 -6.82 -9.11 -9.91
N GLY A 297 -6.03 -9.24 -8.84
CA GLY A 297 -6.44 -8.83 -7.48
C GLY A 297 -5.33 -8.28 -6.58
N LYS A 298 -4.04 -8.56 -6.87
CA LYS A 298 -2.88 -8.22 -6.01
C LYS A 298 -2.78 -6.74 -5.56
N GLN A 299 -3.31 -5.81 -6.35
CA GLN A 299 -3.26 -4.37 -6.06
C GLN A 299 -4.49 -3.83 -5.33
N LEU A 300 -5.48 -4.68 -5.05
CA LEU A 300 -6.65 -4.28 -4.26
C LEU A 300 -6.33 -4.31 -2.79
N PHE A 301 -6.98 -3.43 -2.04
CA PHE A 301 -6.92 -3.48 -0.60
C PHE A 301 -7.88 -4.56 -0.08
N PRO A 302 -7.45 -5.41 0.88
CA PRO A 302 -8.30 -6.46 1.45
C PRO A 302 -9.65 -5.93 2.00
N HIS A 303 -9.61 -4.80 2.72
CA HIS A 303 -10.79 -4.18 3.31
C HIS A 303 -11.81 -3.68 2.27
N ASP A 304 -11.38 -3.36 1.04
CA ASP A 304 -12.30 -2.96 -0.03
C ASP A 304 -13.17 -4.13 -0.49
N LEU A 305 -12.68 -5.38 -0.43
CA LEU A 305 -13.47 -6.56 -0.75
C LEU A 305 -14.40 -6.92 0.42
N VAL A 306 -13.89 -6.88 1.65
CA VAL A 306 -14.72 -7.08 2.85
C VAL A 306 -15.87 -6.09 2.88
N LYS A 307 -15.63 -4.81 2.58
CA LYS A 307 -16.67 -3.78 2.49
C LYS A 307 -17.82 -4.17 1.55
N GLU A 308 -17.51 -4.67 0.35
CA GLU A 308 -18.54 -5.06 -0.63
C GLU A 308 -19.37 -6.25 -0.13
N VAL A 309 -18.72 -7.22 0.50
CA VAL A 309 -19.41 -8.38 1.10
C VAL A 309 -20.25 -7.96 2.30
N TRP A 310 -19.69 -7.13 3.18
CA TRP A 310 -20.31 -6.66 4.42
C TRP A 310 -21.54 -5.79 4.17
N ALA A 311 -21.48 -4.90 3.18
CA ALA A 311 -22.59 -4.02 2.82
C ALA A 311 -23.79 -4.76 2.24
N THR A 312 -23.65 -6.04 1.86
CA THR A 312 -24.73 -6.83 1.29
C THR A 312 -25.50 -7.53 2.42
N CYS A 313 -26.76 -7.12 2.64
CA CYS A 313 -27.65 -7.74 3.65
C CYS A 313 -28.28 -9.05 3.19
N GLU A 314 -28.40 -9.29 1.87
CA GLU A 314 -28.96 -10.51 1.28
C GLU A 314 -27.86 -11.53 0.92
N ASP A 315 -28.26 -12.77 0.65
CA ASP A 315 -27.36 -13.78 0.09
C ASP A 315 -26.75 -13.32 -1.25
N LEU A 316 -25.42 -13.28 -1.29
CA LEU A 316 -24.70 -12.94 -2.52
C LEU A 316 -24.92 -14.06 -3.54
N PRO A 317 -25.33 -13.73 -4.78
CA PRO A 317 -25.42 -14.71 -5.85
C PRO A 317 -24.09 -15.46 -6.02
N GLU A 318 -24.18 -16.76 -6.31
CA GLU A 318 -23.00 -17.64 -6.44
C GLU A 318 -21.95 -17.09 -7.41
N SER A 319 -22.40 -16.51 -8.53
CA SER A 319 -21.53 -15.85 -9.50
C SER A 319 -20.66 -14.73 -8.91
N LYS A 320 -21.19 -13.93 -7.97
CA LYS A 320 -20.43 -12.88 -7.29
C LYS A 320 -19.51 -13.46 -6.22
N ARG A 321 -19.93 -14.53 -5.54
CA ARG A 321 -19.09 -15.25 -4.59
C ARG A 321 -17.83 -15.78 -5.26
N GLU A 322 -17.95 -16.40 -6.43
CA GLU A 322 -16.82 -16.89 -7.23
C GLU A 322 -15.83 -15.76 -7.60
N VAL A 323 -16.36 -14.60 -8.01
CA VAL A 323 -15.53 -13.44 -8.39
C VAL A 323 -14.76 -12.89 -7.18
N TYR A 324 -15.45 -12.67 -6.05
CA TYR A 324 -14.80 -12.17 -4.84
C TYR A 324 -13.80 -13.18 -4.27
N GLN A 325 -14.11 -14.48 -4.33
CA GLN A 325 -13.18 -15.54 -3.95
C GLN A 325 -11.89 -15.49 -4.78
N SER A 326 -11.99 -15.33 -6.10
CA SER A 326 -10.81 -15.20 -6.96
C SER A 326 -9.99 -13.96 -6.63
N MET A 327 -10.65 -12.81 -6.47
CA MET A 327 -9.96 -11.56 -6.17
C MET A 327 -9.25 -11.62 -4.80
N TRP A 328 -9.88 -12.24 -3.79
CA TRP A 328 -9.27 -12.51 -2.50
C TRP A 328 -8.10 -13.48 -2.59
N GLY A 329 -8.24 -14.58 -3.33
CA GLY A 329 -7.17 -15.55 -3.55
C GLY A 329 -5.91 -14.90 -4.14
N LYS A 330 -6.06 -13.93 -5.03
CA LYS A 330 -4.91 -13.16 -5.57
C LYS A 330 -4.23 -12.25 -4.56
N ILE A 331 -4.99 -11.65 -3.66
CA ILE A 331 -4.45 -10.85 -2.56
C ILE A 331 -3.62 -11.78 -1.65
N ARG A 332 -4.19 -12.93 -1.28
CA ARG A 332 -3.52 -13.95 -0.48
C ARG A 332 -2.23 -14.45 -1.13
N GLU A 333 -2.26 -14.84 -2.40
CA GLU A 333 -1.06 -15.24 -3.17
C GLU A 333 0.03 -14.16 -3.12
N GLY A 334 -0.36 -12.88 -3.24
CA GLY A 334 0.58 -11.77 -3.13
C GLY A 334 1.25 -11.68 -1.75
N VAL A 335 0.50 -11.91 -0.68
CA VAL A 335 1.04 -11.90 0.70
C VAL A 335 1.92 -13.12 0.96
N GLU A 336 1.53 -14.30 0.49
CA GLU A 336 2.36 -15.51 0.59
C GLU A 336 3.69 -15.35 -0.18
N GLU A 337 3.66 -14.77 -1.38
CA GLU A 337 4.87 -14.43 -2.15
C GLU A 337 5.78 -13.46 -1.37
N MET A 338 5.21 -12.45 -0.70
CA MET A 338 5.98 -11.51 0.12
C MET A 338 6.61 -12.19 1.35
N ILE A 339 5.85 -13.02 2.06
CA ILE A 339 6.35 -13.81 3.20
C ILE A 339 7.50 -14.74 2.75
N GLU A 340 7.38 -15.38 1.60
CA GLU A 340 8.40 -16.31 1.11
C GLU A 340 9.68 -15.59 0.64
N GLN A 341 9.54 -14.47 -0.07
CA GLN A 341 10.67 -13.60 -0.41
C GLN A 341 11.42 -13.17 0.85
N ARG A 342 10.68 -12.82 1.90
CA ARG A 342 11.25 -12.39 3.18
C ARG A 342 12.00 -13.51 3.91
N LYS A 343 11.43 -14.71 3.98
CA LYS A 343 12.13 -15.89 4.50
C LYS A 343 13.44 -16.14 3.76
N ALA A 344 13.44 -16.02 2.43
CA ALA A 344 14.64 -16.21 1.61
C ALA A 344 15.70 -15.11 1.83
N GLU A 345 15.30 -13.87 2.10
CA GLU A 345 16.23 -12.80 2.50
C GLU A 345 16.89 -13.09 3.85
N LEU A 346 16.10 -13.46 4.87
CA LEU A 346 16.62 -13.77 6.20
C LEU A 346 17.61 -14.95 6.17
N GLN A 347 17.30 -15.99 5.40
CA GLN A 347 18.21 -17.13 5.21
C GLN A 347 19.51 -16.74 4.50
N ARG A 348 19.47 -15.83 3.53
CA ARG A 348 20.68 -15.32 2.87
C ARG A 348 21.54 -14.51 3.83
N GLY A 349 20.95 -13.58 4.59
CA GLY A 349 21.68 -12.79 5.58
C GLY A 349 22.33 -13.64 6.67
N ALA A 350 21.71 -14.75 7.06
CA ALA A 350 22.31 -15.72 7.99
C ALA A 350 23.55 -16.40 7.39
N ARG A 351 23.48 -16.83 6.12
CA ARG A 351 24.62 -17.46 5.41
C ARG A 351 25.77 -16.49 5.18
N ASP A 352 25.48 -15.25 4.78
CA ASP A 352 26.51 -14.23 4.57
C ASP A 352 27.28 -13.93 5.87
N LEU A 353 26.58 -13.98 7.01
CA LEU A 353 27.20 -13.86 8.32
C LEU A 353 28.08 -15.07 8.65
N GLU A 354 27.58 -16.29 8.45
CA GLU A 354 28.35 -17.53 8.66
C GLU A 354 29.62 -17.55 7.80
N ASP A 355 29.53 -17.15 6.53
CA ASP A 355 30.66 -17.07 5.60
C ASP A 355 31.66 -15.97 6.01
N ALA A 356 31.19 -14.78 6.40
CA ALA A 356 32.06 -13.71 6.90
C ALA A 356 32.81 -14.13 8.18
N LEU A 357 32.16 -14.89 9.06
CA LEU A 357 32.76 -15.42 10.28
C LEU A 357 33.77 -16.54 9.97
N ALA A 358 33.49 -17.42 9.00
CA ALA A 358 34.39 -18.47 8.55
C ALA A 358 35.68 -17.91 7.90
N VAL A 359 35.56 -16.87 7.07
CA VAL A 359 36.72 -16.18 6.47
C VAL A 359 37.58 -15.50 7.53
N LYS A 360 36.97 -14.91 8.56
CA LYS A 360 37.69 -14.29 9.67
C LYS A 360 38.42 -15.33 10.52
N ALA A 361 37.77 -16.48 10.80
CA ALA A 361 38.39 -17.59 11.53
C ALA A 361 39.56 -18.25 10.77
N ALA A 362 39.53 -18.25 9.43
CA ALA A 362 40.60 -18.84 8.61
C ALA A 362 41.87 -17.99 8.52
N ASN A 363 41.82 -16.70 8.88
CA ASN A 363 42.93 -15.74 8.72
C ASN A 363 43.73 -15.46 10.02
N GLU A 364 43.45 -16.15 11.13
CA GLU A 364 44.08 -15.90 12.44
C GLU A 364 44.78 -17.14 13.04
N SER A 365 45.71 -16.95 13.99
CA SER A 365 46.49 -18.02 14.62
C SER A 365 45.71 -18.78 15.70
N SER A 366 46.12 -20.01 16.05
CA SER A 366 45.35 -20.94 16.92
C SER A 366 44.92 -20.39 18.30
N GLU A 367 45.64 -19.44 18.89
CA GLU A 367 45.24 -18.77 20.14
C GLU A 367 44.19 -17.66 19.91
N GLN A 368 44.35 -16.92 18.81
CA GLN A 368 43.44 -15.85 18.39
C GLN A 368 42.12 -16.42 17.83
N VAL A 369 42.15 -17.59 17.19
CA VAL A 369 40.96 -18.34 16.77
C VAL A 369 40.06 -18.68 17.96
N SER A 370 40.61 -19.00 19.13
CA SER A 370 39.80 -19.26 20.33
C SER A 370 39.16 -17.99 20.90
N GLN A 371 39.82 -16.84 20.73
CA GLN A 371 39.32 -15.53 21.16
C GLN A 371 38.28 -14.98 20.16
N VAL A 372 38.51 -15.20 18.85
CA VAL A 372 37.52 -14.94 17.81
C VAL A 372 36.33 -15.89 17.95
N LEU A 373 36.50 -17.17 18.28
CA LEU A 373 35.39 -18.08 18.56
C LEU A 373 34.57 -17.62 19.78
N ALA A 374 35.22 -17.10 20.83
CA ALA A 374 34.52 -16.51 21.97
C ALA A 374 33.76 -15.23 21.60
N ILE A 375 34.38 -14.33 20.82
CA ILE A 375 33.73 -13.12 20.28
C ILE A 375 32.64 -13.49 19.27
N VAL A 376 32.79 -14.58 18.53
CA VAL A 376 31.79 -15.13 17.59
C VAL A 376 30.64 -15.72 18.36
N GLN A 377 30.91 -16.42 19.46
CA GLN A 377 29.89 -16.98 20.33
C GLN A 377 29.14 -15.87 21.05
N GLU A 378 29.83 -14.84 21.54
CA GLU A 378 29.25 -13.64 22.14
C GLU A 378 28.49 -12.78 21.11
N ALA A 379 29.01 -12.62 19.87
CA ALA A 379 28.33 -11.90 18.80
C ALA A 379 27.15 -12.68 18.20
N LEU A 380 27.21 -14.02 18.17
CA LEU A 380 26.09 -14.90 17.81
C LEU A 380 25.07 -14.95 18.95
N GLU A 381 25.49 -14.92 20.20
CA GLU A 381 24.62 -14.82 21.37
C GLU A 381 23.97 -13.44 21.45
N ASP A 382 24.68 -12.36 21.13
CA ASP A 382 24.18 -10.98 21.02
C ASP A 382 23.28 -10.81 19.80
N LYS A 383 23.61 -11.38 18.63
CA LYS A 383 22.69 -11.40 17.48
C LYS A 383 21.50 -12.28 17.76
N ALA A 384 21.66 -13.42 18.44
CA ALA A 384 20.55 -14.26 18.84
C ALA A 384 19.70 -13.56 19.90
N LEU A 385 20.29 -12.79 20.82
CA LEU A 385 19.57 -11.94 21.79
C LEU A 385 18.86 -10.77 21.08
N GLU A 386 19.48 -10.13 20.08
CA GLU A 386 18.87 -9.09 19.25
C GLU A 386 17.71 -9.65 18.42
N THR A 387 17.89 -10.85 17.85
CA THR A 387 16.83 -11.58 17.12
C THR A 387 15.74 -12.14 18.06
N ARG A 388 16.07 -12.40 19.35
CA ARG A 388 15.13 -12.85 20.39
C ARG A 388 14.36 -11.70 21.06
N SER A 389 14.97 -10.53 21.19
CA SER A 389 14.38 -9.36 21.87
C SER A 389 13.46 -8.52 20.98
N SER A 390 13.60 -8.59 19.65
CA SER A 390 12.64 -8.06 18.67
C SER A 390 12.26 -9.16 17.69
N ARG A 391 11.32 -10.02 18.08
CA ARG A 391 10.76 -11.00 17.14
C ARG A 391 10.07 -10.23 16.00
N PRO A 392 10.30 -10.60 14.73
CA PRO A 392 9.67 -9.95 13.59
C PRO A 392 8.17 -10.29 13.51
N VAL A 393 7.35 -9.33 13.08
CA VAL A 393 5.92 -9.55 12.74
C VAL A 393 5.81 -10.36 11.45
N ASN A 394 5.91 -11.68 11.58
CA ASN A 394 5.63 -12.60 10.48
C ASN A 394 4.13 -12.89 10.48
N LEU A 395 3.37 -12.34 9.52
CA LEU A 395 1.94 -12.64 9.40
C LEU A 395 1.65 -14.14 9.25
N GLY A 396 2.59 -14.88 8.68
CA GLY A 396 2.55 -16.35 8.61
C GLY A 396 2.82 -17.05 9.93
N LYS A 397 3.06 -16.33 11.04
CA LYS A 397 3.15 -16.81 12.42
C LYS A 397 2.38 -15.91 13.39
N THR A 398 1.23 -15.39 12.98
CA THR A 398 0.44 -14.44 13.78
C THR A 398 -1.00 -14.89 13.89
N ILE A 399 -1.52 -14.90 15.11
CA ILE A 399 -2.95 -15.05 15.39
C ILE A 399 -3.55 -13.66 15.52
N ALA A 400 -4.62 -13.42 14.77
CA ALA A 400 -5.34 -12.16 14.82
C ALA A 400 -6.47 -12.23 15.84
N MET A 401 -6.58 -11.18 16.65
CA MET A 401 -7.68 -10.89 17.54
C MET A 401 -8.43 -9.67 17.00
N CYS A 402 -9.67 -9.90 16.60
CA CYS A 402 -10.43 -8.94 15.77
C CYS A 402 -11.50 -8.26 16.61
N ASP A 403 -11.45 -6.93 16.68
CA ASP A 403 -12.54 -6.11 17.20
C ASP A 403 -13.56 -5.82 16.09
N VAL A 404 -14.81 -6.17 16.35
CA VAL A 404 -15.97 -5.84 15.50
C VAL A 404 -17.10 -5.22 16.31
N SER A 405 -16.74 -4.52 17.39
CA SER A 405 -17.68 -3.75 18.21
C SER A 405 -18.32 -2.59 17.43
N GLY A 406 -19.41 -2.04 17.97
CA GLY A 406 -20.15 -0.96 17.32
C GLY A 406 -19.34 0.32 17.07
N SER A 407 -18.25 0.56 17.80
CA SER A 407 -17.37 1.71 17.62
C SER A 407 -16.47 1.59 16.38
N MET A 408 -16.13 0.35 16.00
CA MET A 408 -15.35 0.03 14.78
C MET A 408 -16.11 0.30 13.47
N MET A 409 -17.40 0.64 13.53
CA MET A 409 -18.28 0.77 12.36
C MET A 409 -17.69 1.65 11.25
N GLY A 410 -17.69 1.12 10.03
CA GLY A 410 -17.13 1.77 8.85
C GLY A 410 -15.84 1.11 8.38
N VAL A 411 -14.85 1.92 8.00
CA VAL A 411 -13.58 1.41 7.46
C VAL A 411 -12.78 0.58 8.49
N PRO A 412 -12.66 0.98 9.78
CA PRO A 412 -11.94 0.20 10.79
C PRO A 412 -12.43 -1.25 10.92
N MET A 413 -13.75 -1.45 10.93
CA MET A 413 -14.41 -2.77 10.90
C MET A 413 -13.91 -3.63 9.75
N TYR A 414 -13.94 -3.09 8.53
CA TYR A 414 -13.57 -3.85 7.34
C TYR A 414 -12.08 -4.22 7.34
N VAL A 415 -11.25 -3.40 8.00
CA VAL A 415 -9.80 -3.65 8.14
C VAL A 415 -9.55 -4.77 9.15
N SER A 416 -10.20 -4.71 10.32
CA SER A 416 -10.13 -5.74 11.36
C SER A 416 -10.48 -7.11 10.80
N VAL A 417 -11.65 -7.22 10.15
CA VAL A 417 -12.13 -8.47 9.54
C VAL A 417 -11.21 -8.95 8.42
N ALA A 418 -10.74 -8.04 7.55
CA ALA A 418 -9.88 -8.43 6.43
C ALA A 418 -8.53 -8.98 6.91
N LEU A 419 -7.89 -8.30 7.86
CA LEU A 419 -6.62 -8.75 8.43
C LEU A 419 -6.80 -10.03 9.24
N GLY A 420 -7.90 -10.16 9.99
CA GLY A 420 -8.25 -11.38 10.70
C GLY A 420 -8.29 -12.61 9.81
N ILE A 421 -9.10 -12.54 8.75
CA ILE A 421 -9.23 -13.63 7.77
C ILE A 421 -7.89 -13.91 7.09
N LEU A 422 -7.17 -12.87 6.67
CA LEU A 422 -5.91 -13.03 5.95
C LEU A 422 -4.82 -13.67 6.82
N CYS A 423 -4.65 -13.23 8.06
CA CYS A 423 -3.74 -13.86 9.03
C CYS A 423 -4.11 -15.33 9.26
N SER A 424 -5.41 -15.62 9.39
CA SER A 424 -5.87 -16.99 9.59
C SER A 424 -5.54 -17.91 8.40
N GLU A 425 -5.55 -17.40 7.16
CA GLU A 425 -5.31 -18.20 5.95
C GLU A 425 -3.83 -18.41 5.62
N VAL A 426 -2.98 -17.44 5.95
CA VAL A 426 -1.52 -17.52 5.73
C VAL A 426 -0.79 -18.19 6.89
N SER A 427 -1.48 -18.39 8.03
CA SER A 427 -0.94 -19.08 9.20
C SER A 427 -0.57 -20.55 8.92
N PRO A 428 0.35 -21.13 9.72
CA PRO A 428 0.76 -22.52 9.59
C PRO A 428 -0.39 -23.47 9.94
N PRO A 429 -0.36 -24.72 9.45
CA PRO A 429 -1.45 -25.67 9.62
C PRO A 429 -1.93 -25.88 11.07
N ALA A 430 -1.05 -25.72 12.06
CA ALA A 430 -1.37 -25.93 13.47
C ALA A 430 -2.42 -24.94 14.03
N TYR A 431 -2.50 -23.73 13.49
CA TYR A 431 -3.44 -22.70 13.93
C TYR A 431 -4.07 -21.92 12.78
N ARG A 432 -4.06 -22.51 11.59
CA ARG A 432 -4.74 -21.99 10.40
C ARG A 432 -6.25 -21.94 10.62
N ASP A 433 -6.89 -20.97 9.94
CA ASP A 433 -8.33 -20.76 9.96
C ASP A 433 -8.89 -20.55 11.39
N ARG A 434 -8.12 -19.91 12.26
CA ARG A 434 -8.53 -19.52 13.61
C ARG A 434 -8.30 -18.03 13.82
N ILE A 435 -9.26 -17.36 14.45
CA ILE A 435 -9.13 -16.00 14.97
C ILE A 435 -9.58 -15.98 16.43
N LEU A 436 -9.11 -14.99 17.18
CA LEU A 436 -9.58 -14.73 18.54
C LEU A 436 -10.62 -13.61 18.54
N THR A 437 -11.64 -13.76 19.38
CA THR A 437 -12.61 -12.69 19.63
C THR A 437 -12.02 -11.60 20.52
N PHE A 438 -12.30 -10.35 20.19
CA PHE A 438 -12.03 -9.22 21.07
C PHE A 438 -13.16 -9.11 22.10
N SER A 439 -12.98 -9.79 23.23
CA SER A 439 -13.93 -9.86 24.34
C SER A 439 -13.18 -10.05 25.68
N SER A 440 -13.87 -9.77 26.79
CA SER A 440 -13.38 -10.06 28.16
C SER A 440 -13.29 -11.56 28.47
N GLU A 441 -14.04 -12.38 27.72
CA GLU A 441 -13.90 -13.83 27.62
C GLU A 441 -13.52 -14.17 26.17
N PRO A 442 -12.23 -14.05 25.80
CA PRO A 442 -11.79 -14.36 24.45
C PRO A 442 -12.07 -15.83 24.14
N ALA A 443 -12.46 -16.12 22.90
CA ALA A 443 -12.71 -17.48 22.44
C ALA A 443 -12.13 -17.71 21.04
N TRP A 444 -11.83 -18.97 20.74
CA TRP A 444 -11.46 -19.38 19.40
C TRP A 444 -12.69 -19.31 18.50
N HIS A 445 -12.61 -18.50 17.46
CA HIS A 445 -13.55 -18.53 16.37
C HIS A 445 -12.90 -19.26 15.18
N GLU A 446 -13.36 -20.48 14.93
CA GLU A 446 -12.84 -21.33 13.86
C GLU A 446 -13.52 -20.96 12.54
N LEU A 447 -12.74 -20.84 11.46
CA LEU A 447 -13.17 -20.51 10.11
C LEU A 447 -13.02 -21.70 9.14
N SER A 448 -12.58 -22.86 9.65
CA SER A 448 -12.26 -24.05 8.85
C SER A 448 -13.47 -24.66 8.12
N GLN A 449 -14.67 -24.43 8.66
CA GLN A 449 -15.95 -24.84 8.11
C GLN A 449 -16.46 -23.93 7.00
N CYS A 450 -15.86 -22.75 6.80
CA CYS A 450 -16.27 -21.80 5.78
C CYS A 450 -15.72 -22.23 4.41
N ALA A 451 -16.61 -22.43 3.44
CA ALA A 451 -16.25 -22.87 2.09
C ALA A 451 -15.63 -21.74 1.24
N SER A 452 -15.95 -20.48 1.52
CA SER A 452 -15.48 -19.32 0.76
C SER A 452 -15.12 -18.13 1.65
N PHE A 453 -14.34 -17.20 1.10
CA PHE A 453 -14.06 -15.88 1.67
C PHE A 453 -15.34 -15.14 2.06
N VAL A 454 -16.40 -15.24 1.24
CA VAL A 454 -17.68 -14.61 1.54
C VAL A 454 -18.30 -15.20 2.80
N ASP A 455 -18.21 -16.53 2.96
CA ASP A 455 -18.73 -17.21 4.15
C ASP A 455 -17.89 -16.85 5.39
N LYS A 456 -16.55 -16.76 5.24
CA LYS A 456 -15.67 -16.30 6.33
C LYS A 456 -16.06 -14.90 6.81
N VAL A 457 -16.24 -13.94 5.89
CA VAL A 457 -16.65 -12.56 6.26
C VAL A 457 -18.00 -12.55 6.98
N ARG A 458 -18.95 -13.36 6.53
CA ARG A 458 -20.28 -13.47 7.17
C ARG A 458 -20.20 -14.12 8.54
N HIS A 459 -19.42 -15.18 8.67
CA HIS A 459 -19.26 -15.88 9.93
C HIS A 459 -18.61 -14.98 10.99
N VAL A 460 -17.58 -14.22 10.60
CA VAL A 460 -16.97 -13.21 11.48
C VAL A 460 -17.95 -12.08 11.80
N ARG A 461 -18.85 -11.70 10.89
CA ARG A 461 -19.90 -10.70 11.18
C ARG A 461 -20.94 -11.19 12.18
N GLU A 462 -21.22 -12.48 12.20
CA GLU A 462 -22.23 -13.11 13.07
C GLU A 462 -21.70 -13.50 14.44
N ALA A 463 -20.37 -13.52 14.63
CA ALA A 463 -19.82 -13.81 15.95
C ALA A 463 -20.20 -12.71 16.96
N ASP A 464 -20.46 -13.13 18.20
CA ASP A 464 -20.77 -12.23 19.31
C ASP A 464 -19.45 -11.64 19.85
N PHE A 465 -19.19 -10.37 19.54
CA PHE A 465 -18.05 -9.62 20.08
C PHE A 465 -18.56 -8.59 21.09
N GLU A 466 -18.05 -8.66 22.31
CA GLU A 466 -18.49 -7.83 23.44
C GLU A 466 -17.56 -6.62 23.65
N MET A 467 -18.00 -5.67 24.48
CA MET A 467 -17.19 -4.49 24.82
C MET A 467 -16.20 -4.80 25.95
N GLY A 468 -14.99 -5.24 25.58
CA GLY A 468 -13.87 -5.43 26.51
C GLY A 468 -12.79 -6.35 25.93
N THR A 469 -11.59 -6.37 26.52
CA THR A 469 -10.50 -7.27 26.09
C THR A 469 -9.69 -7.78 27.26
N ASP A 470 -9.52 -9.11 27.34
CA ASP A 470 -8.62 -9.75 28.30
C ASP A 470 -7.46 -10.43 27.56
N ILE A 471 -6.36 -9.70 27.44
CA ILE A 471 -5.16 -10.15 26.72
C ILE A 471 -4.48 -11.31 27.45
N TYR A 472 -4.54 -11.34 28.79
CA TYR A 472 -3.95 -12.42 29.58
C TYR A 472 -4.64 -13.75 29.28
N LYS A 473 -5.98 -13.78 29.29
CA LYS A 473 -6.76 -14.96 28.90
C LYS A 473 -6.55 -15.35 27.44
N ALA A 474 -6.46 -14.38 26.53
CA ALA A 474 -6.16 -14.64 25.12
C ALA A 474 -4.81 -15.39 24.97
N MET A 475 -3.79 -14.97 25.73
CA MET A 475 -2.48 -15.63 25.73
C MET A 475 -2.50 -17.00 26.43
N GLN A 476 -3.38 -17.22 27.41
CA GLN A 476 -3.62 -18.55 27.96
C GLN A 476 -4.18 -19.51 26.89
N LEU A 477 -5.14 -19.07 26.07
CA LEU A 477 -5.65 -19.86 24.94
C LEU A 477 -4.56 -20.20 23.93
N VAL A 478 -3.66 -19.24 23.64
CA VAL A 478 -2.48 -19.49 22.79
C VAL A 478 -1.57 -20.54 23.40
N LEU A 479 -1.31 -20.50 24.71
CA LEU A 479 -0.52 -21.53 25.39
C LEU A 479 -1.19 -22.90 25.38
N GLU A 480 -2.51 -22.96 25.53
CA GLU A 480 -3.25 -24.22 25.39
C GLU A 480 -3.11 -24.82 23.99
N LEU A 481 -3.18 -23.97 22.96
CA LEU A 481 -2.92 -24.36 21.57
C LEU A 481 -1.48 -24.89 21.40
N VAL A 482 -0.49 -24.18 21.94
CA VAL A 482 0.93 -24.60 21.93
C VAL A 482 1.11 -25.97 22.59
N ARG A 483 0.46 -26.20 23.74
CA ARG A 483 0.47 -27.49 24.46
C ARG A 483 -0.18 -28.60 23.65
N ARG A 484 -1.34 -28.33 23.05
CA ARG A 484 -2.12 -29.30 22.28
C ARG A 484 -1.40 -29.72 21.00
N GLU A 485 -0.91 -28.76 20.24
CA GLU A 485 -0.25 -28.99 18.95
C GLU A 485 1.25 -29.30 19.09
N ARG A 486 1.81 -29.22 20.32
CA ARG A 486 3.22 -29.45 20.63
C ARG A 486 4.15 -28.61 19.76
N LEU A 487 3.85 -27.33 19.64
CA LEU A 487 4.65 -26.41 18.83
C LEU A 487 6.08 -26.31 19.35
N SER A 488 7.04 -26.01 18.49
CA SER A 488 8.38 -25.64 18.94
C SER A 488 8.39 -24.21 19.49
N ALA A 489 9.39 -23.84 20.29
CA ALA A 489 9.52 -22.47 20.80
C ALA A 489 9.58 -21.41 19.68
N ASP A 490 10.05 -21.80 18.48
CA ASP A 490 10.15 -20.94 17.30
C ASP A 490 8.82 -20.85 16.53
N ASP A 491 7.87 -21.75 16.77
CA ASP A 491 6.58 -21.82 16.08
C ASP A 491 5.40 -21.25 16.88
N ILE A 492 5.67 -20.75 18.09
CA ILE A 492 4.68 -20.06 18.91
C ILE A 492 4.21 -18.80 18.17
N PRO A 493 2.90 -18.61 17.98
CA PRO A 493 2.38 -17.47 17.24
C PRO A 493 2.51 -16.16 18.02
N ASN A 494 2.76 -15.08 17.30
CA ASN A 494 2.55 -13.72 17.78
C ASN A 494 1.05 -13.40 17.85
N LEU A 495 0.67 -12.40 18.63
CA LEU A 495 -0.71 -11.93 18.73
C LEU A 495 -0.84 -10.55 18.07
N LEU A 496 -1.74 -10.41 17.08
CA LEU A 496 -2.11 -9.13 16.48
C LEU A 496 -3.52 -8.76 16.93
N ILE A 497 -3.63 -7.71 17.73
CA ILE A 497 -4.90 -7.17 18.21
C ILE A 497 -5.27 -5.98 17.33
N ILE A 498 -6.47 -5.96 16.76
CA ILE A 498 -6.94 -4.89 15.88
C ILE A 498 -8.20 -4.28 16.49
N SER A 499 -8.13 -3.03 16.92
CA SER A 499 -9.22 -2.32 17.64
C SER A 499 -9.21 -0.83 17.32
N ASP A 500 -10.23 -0.08 17.73
CA ASP A 500 -10.29 1.38 17.68
C ASP A 500 -9.96 2.05 19.03
N MET A 501 -9.76 1.25 20.08
CA MET A 501 -9.39 1.71 21.43
C MET A 501 -7.87 1.76 21.60
N GLN A 502 -7.40 2.53 22.57
CA GLN A 502 -6.00 2.44 23.03
C GLN A 502 -5.86 1.28 24.03
N PHE A 503 -4.64 0.78 24.22
CA PHE A 503 -4.38 -0.34 25.13
C PHE A 503 -4.92 -0.07 26.54
N ASP A 504 -4.75 1.15 27.06
CA ASP A 504 -5.21 1.57 28.40
C ASP A 504 -6.74 1.61 28.56
N GLU A 505 -7.46 1.67 27.44
CA GLU A 505 -8.93 1.60 27.41
C GLU A 505 -9.42 0.17 27.18
N ALA A 506 -8.62 -0.65 26.49
CA ALA A 506 -8.94 -2.02 26.13
C ALA A 506 -8.55 -3.04 27.21
N SER A 507 -7.53 -2.75 28.03
CA SER A 507 -7.03 -3.61 29.11
C SER A 507 -7.22 -2.95 30.47
N THR A 508 -7.55 -3.77 31.49
CA THR A 508 -7.62 -3.32 32.88
C THR A 508 -6.25 -3.20 33.55
N GLU A 509 -5.20 -3.76 32.94
CA GLU A 509 -3.82 -3.74 33.45
C GLU A 509 -2.96 -2.80 32.60
N ALA A 510 -1.94 -2.18 33.22
CA ALA A 510 -0.95 -1.41 32.47
C ALA A 510 -0.06 -2.36 31.62
N PRO A 511 0.45 -1.93 30.45
CA PRO A 511 1.24 -2.79 29.55
C PRO A 511 2.42 -3.50 30.23
N GLN A 512 3.10 -2.81 31.15
CA GLN A 512 4.24 -3.33 31.90
C GLN A 512 3.83 -4.47 32.84
N THR A 513 2.73 -4.27 33.58
CA THR A 513 2.18 -5.28 34.50
C THR A 513 1.70 -6.50 33.73
N LEU A 514 1.01 -6.30 32.60
CA LEU A 514 0.61 -7.40 31.72
C LEU A 514 1.84 -8.18 31.22
N HIS A 515 2.90 -7.47 30.80
CA HIS A 515 4.11 -8.14 30.33
C HIS A 515 4.79 -8.97 31.43
N GLU A 516 4.87 -8.46 32.66
CA GLU A 516 5.41 -9.19 33.81
C GLU A 516 4.59 -10.46 34.09
N ASN A 517 3.27 -10.34 34.14
CA ASN A 517 2.34 -11.46 34.33
C ASN A 517 2.50 -12.52 33.21
N LEU A 518 2.60 -12.09 31.95
CA LEU A 518 2.80 -12.99 30.82
C LEU A 518 4.18 -13.64 30.85
N LYS A 519 5.22 -12.95 31.31
CA LYS A 519 6.56 -13.50 31.43
C LYS A 519 6.61 -14.64 32.41
N GLU A 520 5.94 -14.50 33.56
CA GLU A 520 5.78 -15.59 34.53
C GLU A 520 5.02 -16.77 33.91
N LEU A 521 3.86 -16.50 33.29
CA LEU A 521 3.02 -17.50 32.65
C LEU A 521 3.77 -18.32 31.57
N PHE A 522 4.51 -17.64 30.68
CA PHE A 522 5.28 -18.30 29.63
C PHE A 522 6.53 -19.01 30.18
N ALA A 523 7.21 -18.44 31.18
CA ALA A 523 8.35 -19.10 31.82
C ALA A 523 7.93 -20.43 32.45
N GLU A 524 6.83 -20.44 33.21
CA GLU A 524 6.27 -21.66 33.82
C GLU A 524 5.86 -22.69 32.77
N ALA A 525 5.13 -22.25 31.73
CA ALA A 525 4.74 -23.13 30.63
C ALA A 525 5.96 -23.72 29.90
N GLY A 526 7.00 -22.92 29.69
CA GLY A 526 8.24 -23.35 29.06
C GLY A 526 9.02 -24.36 29.88
N MET A 527 9.14 -24.14 31.18
CA MET A 527 9.77 -25.09 32.10
C MET A 527 9.06 -26.45 32.07
N SER A 528 7.73 -26.45 31.99
CA SER A 528 6.92 -27.67 31.88
C SER A 528 7.06 -28.37 30.52
N LEU A 529 7.08 -27.63 29.42
CA LEU A 529 7.04 -28.19 28.06
C LEU A 529 8.41 -28.51 27.46
N TYR A 530 9.41 -27.67 27.71
CA TYR A 530 10.72 -27.71 27.04
C TYR A 530 11.89 -27.79 28.02
N GLY A 531 11.64 -27.78 29.34
CA GLY A 531 12.69 -27.75 30.36
C GLY A 531 13.51 -26.46 30.39
N LYS A 532 13.05 -25.42 29.68
CA LYS A 532 13.66 -24.09 29.62
C LYS A 532 12.55 -23.03 29.57
N PRO A 533 12.73 -21.85 30.19
CA PRO A 533 11.69 -20.81 30.17
C PRO A 533 11.42 -20.38 28.73
N LEU A 534 10.13 -20.23 28.38
CA LEU A 534 9.74 -19.63 27.11
C LEU A 534 9.75 -18.11 27.25
N GLU A 535 10.10 -17.46 26.15
CA GLU A 535 9.91 -16.02 26.02
C GLU A 535 8.46 -15.72 25.65
N VAL A 536 7.99 -14.55 26.07
CA VAL A 536 6.67 -14.04 25.71
C VAL A 536 6.63 -13.77 24.20
N PRO A 537 5.62 -14.26 23.47
CA PRO A 537 5.42 -13.93 22.07
C PRO A 537 5.18 -12.43 21.89
N GLN A 538 5.44 -11.92 20.68
CA GLN A 538 5.18 -10.51 20.41
C GLN A 538 3.68 -10.24 20.39
N ILE A 539 3.26 -9.19 21.09
CA ILE A 539 1.89 -8.67 21.05
C ILE A 539 1.92 -7.36 20.28
N ILE A 540 1.17 -7.29 19.19
CA ILE A 540 1.04 -6.13 18.33
C ILE A 540 -0.36 -5.58 18.53
N PHE A 541 -0.47 -4.43 19.15
CA PHE A 541 -1.75 -3.76 19.36
C PHE A 541 -1.94 -2.68 18.30
N TRP A 542 -2.88 -2.86 17.38
CA TRP A 542 -3.14 -1.91 16.31
C TRP A 542 -4.46 -1.16 16.52
N ASN A 543 -4.33 0.11 16.93
CA ASN A 543 -5.43 1.07 16.90
C ASN A 543 -5.68 1.59 15.48
N VAL A 544 -6.81 1.21 14.89
CA VAL A 544 -7.22 1.57 13.52
C VAL A 544 -8.20 2.76 13.46
N ASN A 545 -8.48 3.42 14.59
CA ASN A 545 -9.38 4.57 14.64
C ASN A 545 -8.83 5.77 13.84
N GLN A 546 -9.74 6.51 13.20
CA GLN A 546 -9.43 7.63 12.30
C GLN A 546 -8.88 8.87 13.02
N SER A 547 -8.96 8.91 14.35
CA SER A 547 -8.59 10.04 15.21
C SER A 547 -7.08 10.19 15.43
N CYS A 548 -6.27 9.20 15.10
CA CYS A 548 -4.81 9.32 15.14
C CYS A 548 -4.23 9.49 13.73
N SER A 549 -3.80 10.71 13.43
CA SER A 549 -3.12 11.07 12.18
C SER A 549 -1.63 10.77 12.28
N GLY A 550 -1.22 9.55 11.92
CA GLY A 550 0.18 9.14 11.98
C GLY A 550 0.37 7.69 12.38
N PHE A 551 1.43 7.06 11.87
CA PHE A 551 1.94 5.82 12.45
C PHE A 551 2.85 6.17 13.61
N HIS A 552 2.45 5.75 14.80
CA HIS A 552 3.31 5.73 15.97
C HIS A 552 3.49 4.28 16.37
N ALA A 553 4.72 3.78 16.23
CA ALA A 553 5.14 2.55 16.84
C ALA A 553 5.90 2.86 18.12
N GLU A 554 5.25 2.66 19.26
CA GLU A 554 5.89 2.84 20.56
C GLU A 554 6.09 1.46 21.21
N PRO A 555 7.35 1.10 21.58
CA PRO A 555 7.59 0.00 22.48
C PRO A 555 7.27 0.47 23.91
N ASP A 556 6.06 0.23 24.37
CA ASP A 556 5.66 0.53 25.75
C ASP A 556 6.33 -0.39 26.76
N ALA A 557 6.37 -1.68 26.44
CA ALA A 557 6.94 -2.74 27.24
C ALA A 557 7.69 -3.74 26.34
N PRO A 558 8.71 -4.46 26.85
CA PRO A 558 9.39 -5.51 26.08
C PRO A 558 8.37 -6.50 25.49
N GLY A 559 8.46 -6.83 24.21
CA GLY A 559 7.53 -7.76 23.56
C GLY A 559 6.13 -7.21 23.24
N ILE A 560 5.79 -5.97 23.61
CA ILE A 560 4.55 -5.29 23.19
C ILE A 560 4.89 -4.17 22.21
N THR A 561 4.20 -4.14 21.08
CA THR A 561 4.34 -3.12 20.04
C THR A 561 2.98 -2.49 19.79
N MET A 562 2.83 -1.19 20.06
CA MET A 562 1.60 -0.48 19.71
C MET A 562 1.74 0.13 18.33
N LEU A 563 0.71 0.03 17.50
CA LEU A 563 0.58 0.68 16.22
C LEU A 563 -0.67 1.56 16.27
N SER A 564 -0.55 2.83 15.87
CA SER A 564 -1.68 3.74 15.79
C SER A 564 -1.90 4.24 14.37
N GLY A 565 -3.16 4.54 14.05
CA GLY A 565 -3.60 5.12 12.79
C GLY A 565 -3.94 4.09 11.72
N PHE A 566 -4.78 4.52 10.77
CA PHE A 566 -5.14 3.74 9.60
C PHE A 566 -4.67 4.44 8.32
N SER A 567 -3.80 3.78 7.55
CA SER A 567 -3.51 4.18 6.17
C SER A 567 -3.41 2.96 5.25
N PRO A 568 -3.79 3.10 3.96
CA PRO A 568 -3.62 2.03 2.99
C PRO A 568 -2.16 1.58 2.81
N SER A 569 -1.19 2.49 3.02
CA SER A 569 0.24 2.13 3.09
C SER A 569 0.56 1.27 4.29
N LEU A 570 0.06 1.64 5.47
CA LEU A 570 0.33 0.89 6.69
C LEU A 570 -0.22 -0.53 6.59
N LEU A 571 -1.42 -0.66 6.01
CA LEU A 571 -1.97 -1.97 5.68
C LEU A 571 -1.02 -2.76 4.79
N LYS A 572 -0.49 -2.16 3.71
CA LYS A 572 0.50 -2.85 2.88
C LYS A 572 1.80 -3.17 3.61
N PHE A 573 2.27 -2.28 4.47
CA PHE A 573 3.51 -2.42 5.22
C PHE A 573 3.45 -3.55 6.26
N VAL A 574 2.31 -3.67 6.95
CA VAL A 574 2.04 -4.82 7.82
C VAL A 574 1.89 -6.10 6.99
N LEU A 575 1.25 -6.02 5.82
CA LEU A 575 1.09 -7.15 4.89
C LEU A 575 2.37 -7.60 4.19
N SER A 576 3.32 -6.70 3.96
CA SER A 576 4.59 -6.98 3.28
C SER A 576 5.65 -7.57 4.21
N GLY A 577 5.42 -7.53 5.54
CA GLY A 577 6.42 -7.88 6.53
C GLY A 577 7.58 -6.89 6.57
N GLU A 578 7.46 -5.70 5.98
CA GLU A 578 8.52 -4.68 6.02
C GLU A 578 8.68 -4.08 7.42
N LEU A 579 7.64 -4.16 8.25
CA LEU A 579 7.70 -3.90 9.69
C LEU A 579 8.83 -4.72 10.37
N GLU A 580 9.15 -5.91 9.85
CA GLU A 580 10.21 -6.78 10.35
C GLU A 580 11.63 -6.24 10.13
N LYS A 581 11.92 -5.66 8.95
CA LYS A 581 13.25 -5.11 8.64
C LYS A 581 13.59 -3.93 9.54
N GLU A 582 12.56 -3.17 9.92
CA GLU A 582 12.70 -1.94 10.69
C GLU A 582 12.79 -2.22 12.20
N LEU A 583 12.00 -3.16 12.75
CA LEU A 583 12.12 -3.55 14.16
C LEU A 583 13.44 -4.26 14.50
N LEU A 584 13.99 -5.07 13.59
CA LEU A 584 15.26 -5.79 13.82
C LEU A 584 16.50 -4.89 13.82
N ASN A 585 16.41 -3.69 13.23
CA ASN A 585 17.53 -2.72 13.19
C ASN A 585 17.53 -1.77 14.39
N SER A 586 16.57 -1.85 15.31
CA SER A 586 16.38 -0.86 16.39
C SER A 586 17.00 -1.32 17.73
N LYS A 587 18.31 -1.15 17.91
CA LYS A 587 18.89 -0.89 19.26
C LYS A 587 18.86 0.59 19.62
N GLU A 588 18.58 1.45 18.64
CA GLU A 588 18.17 2.82 18.88
C GLU A 588 16.66 2.88 18.72
N LYS A 589 15.96 3.47 19.69
CA LYS A 589 14.57 3.92 19.54
C LYS A 589 14.43 4.46 18.11
N MET A 590 13.58 3.86 17.28
CA MET A 590 13.23 4.50 16.02
C MET A 590 12.48 5.77 16.38
N SER A 591 13.24 6.85 16.53
CA SER A 591 12.67 8.19 16.48
C SER A 591 11.92 8.28 15.16
N ALA A 592 10.82 9.00 15.15
CA ALA A 592 10.01 9.19 13.95
C ALA A 592 10.85 9.67 12.73
N LYS A 593 12.02 10.28 12.98
CA LYS A 593 13.06 10.58 11.99
C LYS A 593 13.66 9.34 11.29
N GLY A 594 13.94 8.26 12.01
CA GLY A 594 14.46 7.01 11.41
C GLY A 594 13.48 6.37 10.43
N MET A 595 12.18 6.44 10.73
CA MET A 595 11.11 5.97 9.83
C MET A 595 11.03 6.84 8.56
N LEU A 596 11.16 8.16 8.72
CA LEU A 596 11.22 9.05 7.57
C LEU A 596 12.40 8.69 6.66
N GLU A 597 13.58 8.44 7.22
CA GLU A 597 14.75 8.08 6.42
C GLU A 597 14.60 6.75 5.68
N SER A 598 14.02 5.72 6.30
CA SER A 598 13.82 4.42 5.65
C SER A 598 12.87 4.55 4.45
N ILE A 599 11.75 5.24 4.65
CA ILE A 599 10.75 5.51 3.61
C ILE A 599 11.38 6.28 2.45
N LEU A 600 12.16 7.32 2.73
CA LEU A 600 12.80 8.12 1.70
C LEU A 600 13.91 7.36 0.96
N LYS A 601 14.48 6.30 1.55
CA LYS A 601 15.54 5.47 0.97
C LYS A 601 15.03 4.21 0.27
N GLU A 602 13.72 3.93 0.28
CA GLU A 602 13.12 2.77 -0.42
C GLU A 602 13.62 2.65 -1.87
N GLU A 603 13.95 1.43 -2.30
CA GLU A 603 14.58 1.18 -3.60
C GLU A 603 13.71 1.62 -4.78
N GLY A 604 12.39 1.47 -4.68
CA GLY A 604 11.48 1.89 -5.74
C GLY A 604 11.42 3.41 -5.95
N LEU A 605 11.90 4.21 -4.99
CA LEU A 605 12.05 5.67 -5.11
C LEU A 605 13.42 6.10 -5.67
N ALA A 606 14.36 5.16 -5.91
CA ALA A 606 15.67 5.45 -6.49
C ALA A 606 15.61 6.29 -7.78
N PRO A 607 14.67 6.07 -8.74
CA PRO A 607 14.58 6.89 -9.95
C PRO A 607 14.35 8.38 -9.67
N VAL A 608 13.65 8.72 -8.59
CA VAL A 608 13.40 10.12 -8.20
C VAL A 608 14.67 10.71 -7.59
N ARG A 609 15.32 9.98 -6.69
CA ARG A 609 16.60 10.40 -6.08
C ARG A 609 17.68 10.62 -7.13
N GLU A 610 17.86 9.66 -8.04
CA GLU A 610 18.82 9.75 -9.13
C GLU A 610 18.54 10.94 -10.07
N ALA A 611 17.27 11.24 -10.35
CA ALA A 611 16.91 12.41 -11.15
C ALA A 611 17.26 13.70 -10.41
N LEU A 612 16.94 13.80 -9.12
CA LEU A 612 17.26 14.96 -8.27
C LEU A 612 18.77 15.18 -8.11
N ASP A 613 19.55 14.11 -7.98
CA ASP A 613 21.01 14.19 -7.80
C ASP A 613 21.76 14.60 -9.07
N LYS A 614 21.17 14.38 -10.24
CA LYS A 614 21.72 14.84 -11.53
C LYS A 614 21.47 16.32 -11.80
N MET A 615 20.54 16.95 -11.07
CA MET A 615 20.19 18.36 -11.24
C MET A 615 21.19 19.29 -10.55
N ASP A 616 21.31 20.52 -11.05
CA ASP A 616 22.17 21.53 -10.41
C ASP A 616 21.68 21.79 -8.98
N LYS A 617 22.60 21.71 -8.00
CA LYS A 617 22.33 21.97 -6.59
C LYS A 617 21.66 23.32 -6.35
N LYS A 618 21.94 24.32 -7.20
CA LYS A 618 21.32 25.65 -7.13
C LYS A 618 19.81 25.64 -7.33
N LEU A 619 19.25 24.61 -7.96
CA LEU A 619 17.79 24.48 -8.11
C LEU A 619 17.08 24.16 -6.79
N PHE A 620 17.83 23.70 -5.78
CA PHE A 620 17.32 23.31 -4.46
C PHE A 620 17.66 24.31 -3.37
N VAL A 621 18.43 25.35 -3.70
CA VAL A 621 18.78 26.45 -2.80
C VAL A 621 17.99 27.67 -3.26
N VAL A 622 17.05 28.15 -2.44
CA VAL A 622 16.25 29.34 -2.75
C VAL A 622 16.91 30.61 -2.23
#